data_AF-A0A7Y5KAZ5-F1
#
_entry.id   AF-A0A7Y5KAZ5-F1
#
_cell.length_a   1.000
_cell.length_b   1.000
_cell.length_c   1.000
_cell.angle_alpha   90.00
_cell.angle_beta   90.00
_cell.angle_gamma   90.00
#
_symmetry.space_group_name_H-M   'P 1'
#
loop_
_entity.id
_entity.type
_entity.pdbx_description
1 polymer ?
#
loop_
_entity_poly.entity_id
_entity_poly.type
_entity_poly.pdbx_seq_one_letter_code
_entity_poly.pdbx_strand_id
1 'polypeptide(L)' 'EVLVLSRFQELKYEEIAEMLDCPVGTIKARVHWALKDLRENFLELTQ' A
#
# COMPACT_ATOMS: atom_id res chain seq x y z
N GLU A 1 4.75 3.95 1.13
CA GLU A 1 5.72 2.84 0.96
C GLU A 1 5.16 1.58 0.32
N VAL A 2 4.17 0.90 0.91
CA VAL A 2 3.67 -0.41 0.41
C VAL A 2 3.18 -0.41 -1.04
N LEU A 3 2.54 0.68 -1.48
CA LEU A 3 2.14 0.85 -2.88
C LEU A 3 3.34 0.98 -3.82
N VAL A 4 4.44 1.60 -3.38
CA VAL A 4 5.67 1.71 -4.18
C VAL A 4 6.31 0.35 -4.35
N LEU A 5 6.49 -0.37 -3.24
CA LEU A 5 7.08 -1.72 -3.23
C LEU A 5 6.27 -2.70 -4.09
N SER A 6 4.94 -2.69 -3.96
CA SER A 6 4.09 -3.61 -4.72
C SER A 6 3.85 -3.23 -6.18
N ARG A 7 3.75 -1.93 -6.51
CA ARG A 7 3.40 -1.48 -7.89
C ARG A 7 4.60 -1.12 -8.74
N PHE A 8 5.69 -0.64 -8.13
CA PHE A 8 6.87 -0.18 -8.85
C PHE A 8 8.06 -1.12 -8.71
N GLN A 9 8.14 -1.89 -7.61
CA GLN A 9 9.14 -2.94 -7.44
C GLN A 9 8.57 -4.36 -7.63
N GLU A 10 7.28 -4.47 -7.96
CA GLU A 10 6.57 -5.73 -8.24
C GLU A 10 6.73 -6.80 -7.14
N LEU A 11 7.03 -6.38 -5.90
CA LEU A 11 7.18 -7.29 -4.78
C LEU A 11 5.83 -7.83 -4.33
N LYS A 12 5.79 -9.12 -4.00
CA LYS A 12 4.60 -9.75 -3.42
C LYS A 12 4.36 -9.23 -2.01
N TYR A 13 3.10 -9.26 -1.57
CA TYR A 13 2.75 -8.80 -0.23
C TYR A 13 3.43 -9.61 0.88
N GLU A 14 3.70 -10.89 0.61
CA GLU A 14 4.46 -11.80 1.46
C GLU A 14 5.92 -11.37 1.61
N GLU A 15 6.58 -10.96 0.52
CA GLU A 15 7.97 -10.48 0.55
C GLU A 15 8.07 -9.15 1.29
N ILE A 16 7.09 -8.26 1.09
CA ILE A 16 7.02 -6.98 1.80
C ILE A 16 6.72 -7.21 3.29
N ALA A 17 5.88 -8.20 3.62
CA ALA A 17 5.57 -8.58 4.99
C ALA A 17 6.82 -9.10 5.73
N GLU A 18 7.61 -9.94 5.08
CA GLU A 18 8.89 -10.45 5.60
C GLU A 18 9.92 -9.32 5.76
N MET A 19 10.06 -8.44 4.75
CA MET A 19 10.98 -7.31 4.79
C MET A 19 10.65 -6.30 5.92
N LEU A 20 9.36 -6.14 6.23
CA LEU A 20 8.87 -5.22 7.26
C LEU A 20 8.59 -5.91 8.60
N ASP A 21 8.98 -7.19 8.75
CA ASP A 21 8.75 -8.03 9.93
C ASP A 21 7.32 -7.90 10.49
N CYS A 22 6.33 -8.08 9.61
CA CYS A 22 4.93 -7.93 9.99
C CYS A 22 4.02 -8.95 9.28
N PRO A 23 2.81 -9.21 9.80
CA PRO A 23 1.87 -10.12 9.14
C PRO A 23 1.43 -9.59 7.77
N VAL A 24 1.25 -10.49 6.79
CA VAL A 24 0.71 -10.14 5.47
C VAL A 24 -0.67 -9.46 5.55
N GLY A 25 -1.45 -9.75 6.60
CA GLY A 25 -2.71 -9.06 6.87
C GLY A 25 -2.53 -7.55 7.10
N THR A 26 -1.44 -7.16 7.77
CA THR A 26 -1.07 -5.76 7.99
C THR A 26 -0.72 -5.07 6.68
N ILE A 27 0.02 -5.75 5.79
CA ILE A 27 0.33 -5.23 4.45
C ILE A 27 -0.95 -4.98 3.65
N LYS A 28 -1.88 -5.94 3.64
CA LYS A 28 -3.18 -5.79 2.94
C LYS A 28 -3.99 -4.61 3.49
N ALA A 29 -4.07 -4.46 4.82
CA ALA A 29 -4.74 -3.32 5.43
C ALA A 29 -4.09 -2.00 5.04
N ARG A 30 -2.75 -1.89 5.13
CA ARG A 30 -2.01 -0.68 4.74
C ARG A 30 -2.22 -0.33 3.26
N VAL A 31 -2.25 -1.32 2.37
CA VAL A 31 -2.55 -1.09 0.94
C VAL A 31 -3.97 -0.56 0.76
N HIS A 32 -4.96 -1.14 1.45
CA HIS A 32 -6.34 -0.68 1.39
C HIS A 32 -6.48 0.79 1.83
N TRP A 33 -5.91 1.13 2.99
CA TRP A 33 -5.93 2.50 3.51
C TRP A 33 -5.20 3.47 2.58
N ALA A 34 -4.00 3.10 2.11
CA ALA A 34 -3.23 3.95 1.21
C ALA A 34 -3.95 4.24 -0.12
N LEU A 35 -4.71 3.28 -0.67
CA LEU A 35 -5.53 3.52 -1.87
C LEU A 35 -6.74 4.40 -1.58
N LYS A 36 -7.38 4.23 -0.42
CA LYS A 36 -8.48 5.08 0.01
C LYS A 36 -8.01 6.52 0.16
N ASP A 37 -6.93 6.74 0.90
CA ASP A 37 -6.34 8.06 1.12
C ASP A 37 -5.92 8.69 -0.21
N LEU A 38 -5.30 7.90 -1.11
CA LEU A 38 -4.93 8.39 -2.44
C LEU A 38 -6.15 8.87 -3.24
N ARG A 39 -7.25 8.12 -3.20
CA ARG A 39 -8.50 8.49 -3.88
C ARG A 39 -9.10 9.76 -3.29
N GLU A 40 -9.14 9.88 -1.97
CA GLU A 40 -9.68 11.05 -1.26
C GLU A 40 -8.87 12.29 -1.60
N ASN A 41 -7.54 12.24 -1.46
CA ASN A 41 -6.66 13.35 -1.82
C ASN A 41 -6.77 13.74 -3.31
N PHE A 42 -6.86 12.76 -4.22
CA PHE A 42 -7.01 13.05 -5.64
C PHE A 42 -8.33 13.77 -5.94
N LEU A 43 -9.43 13.36 -5.28
CA LEU A 43 -10.73 13.97 -5.46
C LEU A 43 -10.76 15.42 -4.94
N GLU A 44 -10.07 15.70 -3.84
CA GLU A 44 -9.92 17.06 -3.29
C GLU A 44 -9.12 17.98 -4.22
N LEU A 45 -8.09 17.47 -4.90
CA LEU A 45 -7.30 18.26 -5.86
C LEU A 45 -8.04 18.59 -7.16
N THR A 46 -9.11 17.86 -7.47
CA THR A 46 -9.91 18.04 -8.68
C THR A 46 -11.16 18.91 -8.48
N GLN A 47 -11.38 19.42 -7.27
CA GLN A 47 -12.47 20.35 -6.92
C GLN A 47 -11.97 21.78 -6.77
#